data_AF-A0A961Z626-F1
#
_entry.id   AF-A0A961Z626-F1
#
_cell.length_a   1.000
_cell.length_b   1.000
_cell.length_c   1.000
_cell.angle_alpha   90.00
_cell.angle_beta   90.00
_cell.angle_gamma   90.00
#
_symmetry.space_group_name_H-M   'P 1'
#
loop_
_entity.id
_entity.type
_entity.pdbx_description
1 polymer ?
#
loop_
_entity_poly.entity_id
_entity_poly.type
_entity_poly.pdbx_seq_one_letter_code
_entity_poly.pdbx_strand_id
1 'polypeptide(L)'
;MPLKANAADRLAAPAAPSGSMWRIYVAGWVLLGTTAASYIGLAVVKPSLIQQFAPVAAPNGGGARSEKLAAEVETLRSTVGRLQAELTGIKTRVAEQSRKTAAVNPPGNTAGNEQPADVPSERSPLIRVGKVRTINPTANPPAATDSPPPPVASAPAPVKPARVAGRMPPLPTRVERPPRPVGPAKPPQRVAQGPRPRVINQDGDGTPPATTGSIPVPPKPPAARPEPQTATPPKVNSPPKITFGAPIVRPATSRDLTPTLPPPIADNSAAITLSRASTIDGLRVSWQALANKHPTLLGGLQPRYAREAGGTFRLLAGPFGDRAAADRLCSALRIDNVPCGIGKFTGNAL
;
A
#
# COMPACT_ATOMS: atom_id res chain seq x y z
N MET A 1 -43.25 -15.62 -31.19
CA MET A 1 -42.61 -16.28 -30.02
C MET A 1 -42.06 -15.20 -29.10
N PRO A 2 -42.73 -14.88 -27.99
CA PRO A 2 -42.34 -13.78 -27.11
C PRO A 2 -41.21 -14.20 -26.15
N LEU A 3 -40.13 -13.42 -26.12
CA LEU A 3 -39.02 -13.55 -25.16
C LEU A 3 -39.49 -13.13 -23.76
N LYS A 4 -39.42 -14.06 -22.80
CA LYS A 4 -39.54 -13.78 -21.36
C LYS A 4 -38.32 -12.96 -20.91
N ALA A 5 -38.55 -11.70 -20.55
CA ALA A 5 -37.58 -10.87 -19.85
C ALA A 5 -37.46 -11.37 -18.40
N ASN A 6 -36.26 -11.86 -18.04
CA ASN A 6 -35.96 -12.27 -16.68
C ASN A 6 -35.83 -11.02 -15.79
N ALA A 7 -36.64 -11.01 -14.74
CA ALA A 7 -36.69 -9.99 -13.73
C ALA A 7 -35.42 -10.00 -12.87
N ALA A 8 -34.71 -8.86 -12.89
CA ALA A 8 -34.18 -8.18 -11.72
C ALA A 8 -33.57 -9.06 -10.60
N ASP A 9 -32.30 -9.43 -10.78
CA ASP A 9 -31.36 -9.58 -9.66
C ASP A 9 -31.17 -8.19 -9.01
N ARG A 10 -32.03 -7.87 -8.04
CA ARG A 10 -31.83 -6.74 -7.14
C ARG A 10 -30.63 -7.07 -6.25
N LEU A 11 -29.47 -6.51 -6.59
CA LEU A 11 -28.29 -6.46 -5.71
C LEU A 11 -28.72 -5.87 -4.36
N ALA A 12 -28.93 -6.73 -3.38
CA ALA A 12 -29.21 -6.35 -2.00
C ALA A 12 -28.04 -5.50 -1.51
N ALA A 13 -28.35 -4.27 -1.08
CA ALA A 13 -27.36 -3.39 -0.47
C ALA A 13 -26.75 -4.12 0.74
N PRO A 14 -25.41 -4.11 0.89
CA PRO A 14 -24.76 -4.76 2.02
C PRO A 14 -25.30 -4.14 3.31
N ALA A 15 -25.76 -5.01 4.22
CA ALA A 15 -26.26 -4.59 5.52
C ALA A 15 -25.23 -3.71 6.23
N ALA A 16 -25.67 -2.55 6.72
CA ALA A 16 -24.81 -1.61 7.42
C ALA A 16 -24.12 -2.33 8.60
N PRO A 17 -22.79 -2.17 8.76
CA PRO A 17 -22.06 -2.83 9.84
C PRO A 17 -22.63 -2.37 11.19
N SER A 18 -22.88 -3.33 12.07
CA SER A 18 -23.45 -3.06 13.39
C SER A 18 -22.54 -2.09 14.16
N GLY A 19 -23.12 -1.00 14.68
CA GLY A 19 -22.37 0.12 15.25
C GLY A 19 -21.47 -0.24 16.45
N SER A 20 -21.62 -1.44 17.02
CA SER A 20 -20.76 -1.91 18.12
C SER A 20 -19.33 -2.21 17.66
N MET A 21 -19.14 -2.87 16.50
CA MET A 21 -17.79 -3.16 16.00
C MET A 21 -17.03 -1.90 15.60
N TRP A 22 -17.72 -0.89 15.04
CA TRP A 22 -17.11 0.40 14.73
C TRP A 22 -16.60 1.10 15.99
N ARG A 23 -17.36 1.07 17.09
CA ARG A 23 -16.94 1.68 18.36
C ARG A 23 -15.70 1.00 18.94
N ILE A 24 -15.63 -0.33 18.91
CA ILE A 24 -14.45 -1.08 19.37
C ILE A 24 -13.23 -0.74 18.51
N TYR A 25 -13.41 -0.69 17.20
CA TYR A 25 -12.36 -0.32 16.26
C TYR A 25 -11.81 1.10 16.53
N VAL A 26 -12.69 2.10 16.67
CA VAL A 26 -12.28 3.48 16.99
C VAL A 26 -11.59 3.55 18.36
N ALA A 27 -12.10 2.85 19.37
CA ALA A 27 -11.46 2.80 20.69
C ALA A 27 -10.04 2.21 20.64
N GLY A 28 -9.84 1.15 19.84
CA GLY A 28 -8.52 0.57 19.62
C GLY A 28 -7.54 1.55 18.97
N TRP A 29 -7.98 2.30 17.97
CA TRP A 29 -7.14 3.32 17.32
C TRP A 29 -6.80 4.51 18.24
N VAL A 30 -7.74 4.94 19.09
CA VAL A 30 -7.46 6.00 20.07
C VAL A 30 -6.41 5.54 21.08
N LEU A 31 -6.53 4.30 21.59
CA LEU A 31 -5.55 3.73 22.52
C LEU A 31 -4.15 3.58 21.87
N LEU A 32 -4.11 3.16 20.61
CA LEU A 32 -2.85 3.03 19.87
C LEU A 32 -2.20 4.41 19.66
N GLY A 33 -3.00 5.41 19.29
CA GLY A 33 -2.53 6.78 19.06
C GLY A 33 -2.00 7.45 20.33
N THR A 34 -2.69 7.28 21.46
CA THR A 34 -2.22 7.82 22.75
C THR A 34 -0.93 7.17 23.21
N THR A 35 -0.80 5.85 23.04
CA THR A 35 0.43 5.13 23.37
C THR A 35 1.61 5.62 22.52
N ALA A 36 1.42 5.80 21.21
CA ALA A 36 2.45 6.32 20.32
C ALA A 36 2.88 7.75 20.68
N ALA A 37 1.92 8.64 20.99
CA ALA A 37 2.23 10.01 21.41
C ALA A 37 2.99 10.06 22.74
N SER A 38 2.59 9.22 23.70
CA SER A 38 3.29 9.09 24.99
C SER A 38 4.74 8.62 24.80
N TYR A 39 4.97 7.63 23.93
CA TYR A 39 6.30 7.16 23.59
C TYR A 39 7.19 8.27 22.99
N ILE A 40 6.65 9.07 22.05
CA ILE A 40 7.39 10.20 21.47
C ILE A 40 7.70 11.26 22.54
N GLY A 41 6.78 11.54 23.46
CA GLY A 41 7.00 12.47 24.58
C GLY A 41 8.14 12.02 25.49
N LEU A 42 8.17 10.73 25.84
CA LEU A 42 9.26 10.12 26.63
C LEU A 42 10.59 10.18 25.88
N ALA A 43 10.59 9.99 24.56
CA ALA A 43 11.78 10.05 23.72
C ALA A 43 12.45 11.44 23.72
N VAL A 44 11.66 12.52 23.80
CA VAL A 44 12.19 13.90 23.84
C VAL A 44 12.81 14.24 25.20
N VAL A 45 12.19 13.79 26.30
CA VAL A 45 12.65 14.16 27.66
C VAL A 45 13.85 13.32 28.11
N LYS A 46 13.94 12.05 27.68
CA LYS A 46 15.00 11.13 28.10
C LYS A 46 15.63 10.39 26.91
N PRO A 47 16.47 11.07 26.09
CA PRO A 47 17.10 10.45 24.92
C PRO A 47 18.04 9.29 25.28
N SER A 48 18.55 9.22 26.51
CA SER A 48 19.45 8.16 26.99
C SER A 48 18.77 6.78 27.12
N LEU A 49 17.46 6.73 27.39
CA LEU A 49 16.72 5.45 27.50
C LEU A 49 16.62 4.75 26.14
N ILE A 50 16.60 5.49 25.03
CA ILE A 50 16.46 4.91 23.69
C ILE A 50 17.76 4.23 23.25
N GLN A 51 18.92 4.74 23.68
CA GLN A 51 20.21 4.14 23.33
C GLN A 51 20.42 2.77 23.98
N GLN A 52 19.76 2.49 25.10
CA GLN A 52 19.86 1.20 25.79
C GLN A 52 19.09 0.07 25.08
N PHE A 53 18.06 0.42 24.29
CA PHE A 53 17.27 -0.53 23.49
C PHE A 53 17.63 -0.52 22.01
N ALA A 54 18.54 0.36 21.59
CA ALA A 54 19.11 0.27 20.25
C ALA A 54 19.89 -1.05 20.18
N PRO A 55 19.53 -1.99 19.28
CA PRO A 55 20.29 -3.22 19.13
C PRO A 55 21.74 -2.83 18.84
N VAL A 56 22.66 -3.29 19.70
CA VAL A 56 24.09 -3.04 19.58
C VAL A 56 24.54 -3.57 18.23
N ALA A 57 24.56 -2.69 17.24
CA ALA A 57 25.07 -3.00 15.91
C ALA A 57 26.57 -3.29 16.08
N ALA A 58 26.96 -4.53 15.78
CA ALA A 58 28.32 -5.01 15.96
C ALA A 58 29.35 -4.02 15.36
N PRO A 59 30.35 -3.58 16.14
CA PRO A 59 31.29 -2.55 15.72
C PRO A 59 32.43 -3.18 14.93
N ASN A 60 32.19 -3.64 13.71
CA ASN A 60 33.29 -4.03 12.81
C ASN A 60 32.87 -3.80 11.35
N GLY A 61 33.19 -2.60 10.83
CA GLY A 61 33.05 -2.28 9.39
C GLY A 61 32.45 -0.90 9.04
N GLY A 62 32.27 0.01 10.00
CA GLY A 62 31.39 1.18 9.86
C GLY A 62 31.95 2.46 9.21
N GLY A 63 33.23 2.56 8.86
CA GLY A 63 33.83 3.83 8.40
C GLY A 63 33.27 4.36 7.08
N ALA A 64 33.17 3.51 6.05
CA ALA A 64 32.66 3.93 4.74
C ALA A 64 31.12 4.02 4.69
N ARG A 65 30.43 3.36 5.64
CA ARG A 65 28.96 3.32 5.68
C ARG A 65 28.39 4.52 6.44
N SER A 66 29.10 5.04 7.44
CA SER A 66 28.71 6.24 8.19
C SER A 66 28.78 7.51 7.33
N GLU A 67 29.77 7.65 6.46
CA GLU A 67 29.83 8.78 5.51
C GLU A 67 28.67 8.76 4.50
N LYS A 68 28.30 7.56 4.03
CA LYS A 68 27.13 7.38 3.16
C LYS A 68 25.82 7.69 3.88
N LEU A 69 25.70 7.26 5.14
CA LEU A 69 24.54 7.56 5.98
C LEU A 69 24.44 9.06 6.28
N ALA A 70 25.55 9.76 6.49
CA ALA A 70 25.53 11.21 6.66
C ALA A 70 25.04 11.94 5.40
N ALA A 71 25.45 11.49 4.22
CA ALA A 71 24.95 12.03 2.95
C ALA A 71 23.45 11.72 2.73
N GLU A 72 22.98 10.54 3.10
CA GLU A 72 21.55 10.17 3.03
C GLU A 72 20.69 10.98 4.02
N VAL A 73 21.20 11.27 5.22
CA VAL A 73 20.50 12.10 6.22
C VAL A 73 20.35 13.54 5.73
N GLU A 74 21.36 14.11 5.08
CA GLU A 74 21.27 15.46 4.50
C GLU A 74 20.23 15.50 3.37
N THR A 75 20.19 14.44 2.56
CA THR A 75 19.18 14.27 1.51
C THR A 75 17.76 14.17 2.10
N LEU A 76 17.58 13.41 3.19
CA LEU A 76 16.31 13.34 3.91
C LEU A 76 15.90 14.70 4.49
N ARG A 77 16.85 15.43 5.08
CA ARG A 77 16.59 16.75 5.67
C ARG A 77 16.12 17.76 4.62
N SER A 78 16.74 17.76 3.44
CA SER A 78 16.29 18.59 2.32
C SER A 78 14.88 18.21 1.83
N THR A 79 14.55 16.92 1.83
CA THR A 79 13.24 16.41 1.42
C THR A 79 12.15 16.83 2.42
N VAL A 80 12.43 16.76 3.73
CA VAL A 80 11.51 17.22 4.78
C VAL A 80 11.29 18.73 4.70
N GLY A 81 12.33 19.51 4.44
CA GLY A 81 12.20 20.96 4.22
C GLY A 81 11.29 21.30 3.04
N ARG A 82 11.39 20.54 1.94
CA ARG A 82 10.52 20.70 0.77
C ARG A 82 9.06 20.33 1.07
N LEU A 83 8.83 19.25 1.81
CA LEU A 83 7.48 18.84 2.22
C LEU A 83 6.82 19.85 3.18
N GLN A 84 7.59 20.44 4.10
CA GLN A 84 7.08 21.50 4.97
C GLN A 84 6.69 22.74 4.17
N ALA A 85 7.49 23.13 3.18
CA ALA A 85 7.17 24.24 2.28
C ALA A 85 5.91 23.97 1.45
N GLU A 86 5.73 22.74 0.94
CA GLU A 86 4.50 22.37 0.23
C GLU A 86 3.27 22.34 1.14
N LEU A 87 3.40 21.85 2.38
CA LEU A 87 2.29 21.88 3.35
C LEU A 87 1.84 23.30 3.68
N THR A 88 2.78 24.26 3.80
CA THR A 88 2.42 25.67 3.94
C THR A 88 1.71 26.20 2.70
N GLY A 89 2.12 25.81 1.49
CA GLY A 89 1.46 26.19 0.24
C GLY A 89 0.07 25.58 0.06
N ILE A 90 -0.16 24.36 0.55
CA ILE A 90 -1.48 23.73 0.52
C ILE A 90 -2.41 24.43 1.52
N LYS A 91 -1.93 24.75 2.74
CA LYS A 91 -2.73 25.50 3.73
C LYS A 91 -3.19 26.86 3.19
N THR A 92 -2.32 27.59 2.50
CA THR A 92 -2.72 28.88 1.90
C THR A 92 -3.75 28.69 0.79
N ARG A 93 -3.59 27.69 -0.10
CA ARG A 93 -4.60 27.37 -1.13
C ARG A 93 -5.94 26.96 -0.55
N VAL A 94 -5.96 26.18 0.53
CA VAL A 94 -7.20 25.78 1.20
C VAL A 94 -7.89 26.98 1.84
N ALA A 95 -7.14 27.89 2.48
CA ALA A 95 -7.69 29.13 3.02
C ALA A 95 -8.27 30.03 1.91
N GLU A 96 -7.59 30.11 0.77
CA GLU A 96 -8.07 30.86 -0.41
C GLU A 96 -9.33 30.22 -1.01
N GLN A 97 -9.35 28.89 -1.14
CA GLN A 97 -10.52 28.15 -1.62
C GLN A 97 -11.71 28.29 -0.66
N SER A 98 -11.47 28.29 0.65
CA SER A 98 -12.50 28.54 1.67
C SER A 98 -13.11 29.93 1.54
N ARG A 99 -12.30 30.96 1.24
CA ARG A 99 -12.79 32.32 0.97
C ARG A 99 -13.60 32.36 -0.33
N LYS A 100 -13.14 31.67 -1.37
CA LYS A 100 -13.86 31.58 -2.64
C LYS A 100 -15.21 30.88 -2.48
N THR A 101 -15.31 29.84 -1.65
CA THR A 101 -16.59 29.18 -1.34
C THR A 101 -17.51 30.04 -0.47
N ALA A 102 -16.96 30.85 0.46
CA ALA A 102 -17.76 31.79 1.25
C ALA A 102 -18.35 32.93 0.41
N ALA A 103 -17.64 33.37 -0.64
CA ALA A 103 -18.16 34.39 -1.56
C ALA A 103 -19.24 33.84 -2.51
N VAL A 104 -19.23 32.54 -2.82
CA VAL A 104 -20.20 31.91 -3.74
C VAL A 104 -21.49 31.49 -3.03
N ASN A 105 -21.47 31.31 -1.71
CA ASN A 105 -22.66 31.08 -0.88
C ASN A 105 -22.73 32.14 0.22
N PRO A 106 -23.20 33.37 -0.09
CA PRO A 106 -23.55 34.31 0.97
C PRO A 106 -24.63 33.67 1.87
N PRO A 107 -24.52 33.75 3.21
CA PRO A 107 -25.57 33.25 4.08
C PRO A 107 -26.85 34.03 3.80
N GLY A 108 -27.79 33.36 3.14
CA GLY A 108 -29.14 33.89 2.92
C GLY A 108 -29.82 34.10 4.27
N ASN A 109 -30.00 35.38 4.60
CA ASN A 109 -30.96 35.96 5.55
C ASN A 109 -31.91 34.95 6.22
N THR A 110 -31.51 34.41 7.38
CA THR A 110 -32.47 33.99 8.40
C THR A 110 -32.63 35.18 9.35
N ALA A 111 -33.29 36.22 8.85
CA ALA A 111 -33.82 37.30 9.68
C ALA A 111 -35.16 36.83 10.23
N GLY A 112 -35.22 36.57 11.53
CA GLY A 112 -36.43 36.13 12.20
C GLY A 112 -36.23 36.01 13.70
N ASN A 113 -36.32 37.17 14.36
CA ASN A 113 -36.84 37.34 15.72
C ASN A 113 -36.17 36.56 16.87
N GLU A 114 -35.36 37.24 17.69
CA GLU A 114 -35.69 37.34 19.12
C GLU A 114 -34.87 38.45 19.80
N GLN A 115 -35.63 39.41 20.32
CA GLN A 115 -35.26 40.54 21.16
C GLN A 115 -34.76 40.06 22.53
N PRO A 116 -33.78 40.74 23.16
CA PRO A 116 -33.25 40.38 24.47
C PRO A 116 -34.12 40.92 25.62
N ALA A 117 -34.31 40.11 26.66
CA ALA A 117 -34.72 40.60 27.98
C ALA A 117 -33.88 39.92 29.08
N ASP A 118 -33.23 40.78 29.86
CA ASP A 118 -32.62 40.57 31.17
C ASP A 118 -33.43 39.67 32.12
N VAL A 119 -32.75 38.75 32.82
CA VAL A 119 -32.95 38.47 34.28
C VAL A 119 -31.66 37.85 34.87
N PRO A 120 -31.19 38.29 36.06
CA PRO A 120 -29.99 37.77 36.72
C PRO A 120 -30.25 36.59 37.67
N SER A 121 -29.20 35.79 37.88
CA SER A 121 -28.80 35.10 39.14
C SER A 121 -29.86 34.32 39.95
N GLU A 122 -29.76 32.98 40.00
CA GLU A 122 -29.63 32.22 41.25
C GLU A 122 -29.52 30.69 41.03
N ARG A 123 -28.58 30.09 41.78
CA ARG A 123 -28.58 28.75 42.40
C ARG A 123 -28.84 27.47 41.56
N SER A 124 -27.83 26.59 41.63
CA SER A 124 -27.85 25.11 41.57
C SER A 124 -28.99 24.43 42.37
N PRO A 125 -29.16 23.08 42.38
CA PRO A 125 -28.63 22.00 41.53
C PRO A 125 -29.70 20.94 41.09
N LEU A 126 -29.24 19.87 40.43
CA LEU A 126 -29.88 18.55 40.22
C LEU A 126 -31.14 18.53 39.32
N ILE A 127 -31.18 17.59 38.36
CA ILE A 127 -32.22 16.54 38.24
C ILE A 127 -32.28 15.90 36.83
N ARG A 128 -32.41 14.55 36.87
CA ARG A 128 -33.03 13.58 35.94
C ARG A 128 -32.53 13.42 34.51
N VAL A 129 -31.92 12.24 34.35
CA VAL A 129 -32.22 11.24 33.31
C VAL A 129 -33.67 11.33 32.82
N GLY A 130 -33.83 11.74 31.56
CA GLY A 130 -35.09 11.77 30.82
C GLY A 130 -34.99 10.95 29.54
N LYS A 131 -35.88 9.97 29.44
CA LYS A 131 -36.07 8.98 28.37
C LYS A 131 -36.42 9.66 27.04
N VAL A 132 -35.58 9.50 26.01
CA VAL A 132 -35.86 9.99 24.66
C VAL A 132 -36.67 8.96 23.88
N ARG A 133 -37.85 9.42 23.45
CA ARG A 133 -38.87 8.78 22.62
C ARG A 133 -38.32 8.20 21.31
N THR A 134 -38.75 6.97 21.04
CA THR A 134 -38.84 6.37 19.70
C THR A 134 -39.76 7.22 18.83
N ILE A 135 -39.23 7.78 17.74
CA ILE A 135 -40.00 8.34 16.63
C ILE A 135 -39.95 7.34 15.47
N ASN A 136 -41.13 6.84 15.13
CA ASN A 136 -41.40 5.98 13.98
C ASN A 136 -41.89 6.88 12.84
N PRO A 137 -41.23 6.93 11.67
CA PRO A 137 -41.80 7.58 10.50
C PRO A 137 -42.39 6.55 9.53
N THR A 138 -43.70 6.38 9.62
CA THR A 138 -44.55 5.94 8.50
C THR A 138 -44.80 7.15 7.60
N ALA A 139 -44.31 7.12 6.37
CA ALA A 139 -44.76 8.03 5.31
C ALA A 139 -44.74 7.31 3.96
N ASN A 140 -45.92 7.16 3.36
CA ASN A 140 -46.15 6.72 2.00
C ASN A 140 -45.48 7.68 0.99
N PRO A 141 -44.90 7.17 -0.11
CA PRO A 141 -44.55 8.01 -1.26
C PRO A 141 -45.76 8.22 -2.20
N PRO A 142 -45.90 9.42 -2.79
CA PRO A 142 -46.96 9.73 -3.75
C PRO A 142 -46.72 9.14 -5.14
N ALA A 143 -47.83 9.08 -5.88
CA ALA A 143 -48.05 8.44 -7.16
C ALA A 143 -47.17 8.95 -8.33
N ALA A 144 -47.08 8.06 -9.32
CA ALA A 144 -46.35 8.18 -10.56
C ALA A 144 -46.79 9.35 -11.44
N THR A 145 -45.81 9.97 -12.10
CA THR A 145 -46.03 10.69 -13.36
C THR A 145 -45.21 9.99 -14.44
N ASP A 146 -45.92 9.33 -15.35
CA ASP A 146 -45.39 8.79 -16.61
C ASP A 146 -44.79 9.91 -17.46
N SER A 147 -43.55 9.74 -17.89
CA SER A 147 -42.96 10.46 -19.01
C SER A 147 -42.33 9.44 -19.95
N PRO A 148 -42.77 9.36 -21.22
CA PRO A 148 -42.22 8.41 -22.18
C PRO A 148 -40.78 8.80 -22.56
N PRO A 149 -39.88 7.81 -22.77
CA PRO A 149 -38.53 8.07 -23.24
C PRO A 149 -38.51 8.52 -24.71
N PRO A 150 -37.55 9.38 -25.11
CA PRO A 150 -37.38 9.76 -26.51
C PRO A 150 -36.92 8.56 -27.37
N PRO A 151 -37.25 8.55 -28.68
CA PRO A 151 -36.90 7.47 -29.59
C PRO A 151 -35.38 7.37 -29.79
N VAL A 152 -34.85 6.16 -29.60
CA VAL A 152 -33.44 5.81 -29.82
C VAL A 152 -33.16 5.85 -31.33
N ALA A 153 -32.22 6.72 -31.72
CA ALA A 153 -31.71 6.82 -33.07
C ALA A 153 -30.97 5.52 -33.46
N SER A 154 -31.18 5.15 -34.72
CA SER A 154 -30.81 3.89 -35.36
C SER A 154 -29.34 3.50 -35.24
N ALA A 155 -29.12 2.20 -35.07
CA ALA A 155 -27.83 1.54 -35.23
C ALA A 155 -27.27 1.73 -36.67
N PRO A 156 -25.98 2.05 -36.83
CA PRO A 156 -25.34 1.99 -38.14
C PRO A 156 -25.02 0.54 -38.54
N ALA A 157 -25.24 0.26 -39.83
CA ALA A 157 -25.06 -1.02 -40.51
C ALA A 157 -23.62 -1.58 -40.47
N PRO A 158 -23.43 -2.89 -40.70
CA PRO A 158 -22.11 -3.52 -40.75
C PRO A 158 -21.34 -3.08 -42.00
N VAL A 159 -20.23 -2.38 -41.80
CA VAL A 159 -19.28 -2.01 -42.87
C VAL A 159 -18.41 -3.23 -43.19
N LYS A 160 -18.47 -3.68 -44.45
CA LYS A 160 -17.59 -4.71 -45.02
C LYS A 160 -16.12 -4.29 -44.91
N PRO A 161 -15.18 -5.18 -44.54
CA PRO A 161 -13.76 -4.86 -44.57
C PRO A 161 -13.27 -4.75 -46.02
N ALA A 162 -12.97 -3.53 -46.44
CA ALA A 162 -12.23 -3.27 -47.67
C ALA A 162 -10.79 -3.78 -47.51
N ARG A 163 -10.39 -4.67 -48.42
CA ARG A 163 -9.06 -5.23 -48.57
C ARG A 163 -8.12 -4.14 -49.08
N VAL A 164 -7.41 -3.46 -48.18
CA VAL A 164 -6.36 -2.49 -48.56
C VAL A 164 -5.05 -3.26 -48.74
N ALA A 165 -4.71 -3.49 -50.00
CA ALA A 165 -3.38 -3.88 -50.43
C ALA A 165 -2.45 -2.66 -50.34
N GLY A 166 -1.27 -2.87 -49.74
CA GLY A 166 -0.02 -2.18 -50.10
C GLY A 166 0.07 -0.68 -49.87
N ARG A 167 0.80 -0.28 -48.81
CA ARG A 167 1.86 0.75 -48.85
C ARG A 167 2.57 0.79 -47.51
N MET A 168 3.84 0.38 -47.50
CA MET A 168 4.78 0.67 -46.41
C MET A 168 4.88 2.19 -46.21
N PRO A 169 4.78 2.70 -44.98
CA PRO A 169 5.19 4.08 -44.69
C PRO A 169 6.73 4.18 -44.74
N PRO A 170 7.29 5.28 -45.27
CA PRO A 170 8.73 5.51 -45.28
C PRO A 170 9.26 5.71 -43.84
N LEU A 171 10.48 5.23 -43.61
CA LEU A 171 11.19 5.39 -42.34
C LEU A 171 11.30 6.88 -41.96
N PRO A 172 11.15 7.25 -40.67
CA PRO A 172 11.44 8.59 -40.22
C PRO A 172 12.93 8.89 -40.35
N THR A 173 13.21 9.91 -41.14
CA THR A 173 14.52 10.51 -41.35
C THR A 173 15.12 10.97 -40.02
N ARG A 174 16.39 10.62 -39.85
CA ARG A 174 17.38 11.12 -38.89
C ARG A 174 17.07 12.55 -38.41
N VAL A 175 16.63 12.68 -37.15
CA VAL A 175 16.50 13.97 -36.48
C VAL A 175 17.89 14.55 -36.27
N GLU A 176 18.12 15.67 -36.94
CA GLU A 176 19.28 16.54 -36.81
C GLU A 176 19.43 17.00 -35.35
N ARG A 177 20.59 16.73 -34.75
CA ARG A 177 20.94 17.16 -33.41
C ARG A 177 21.18 18.68 -33.44
N PRO A 178 20.41 19.50 -32.71
CA PRO A 178 20.66 20.94 -32.66
C PRO A 178 22.04 21.23 -32.06
N PRO A 179 22.76 22.26 -32.55
CA PRO A 179 24.08 22.63 -32.05
C PRO A 179 24.00 23.04 -30.58
N ARG A 180 24.96 22.56 -29.79
CA ARG A 180 25.13 22.95 -28.38
C ARG A 180 25.40 24.45 -28.32
N PRO A 181 24.65 25.24 -27.53
CA PRO A 181 25.07 26.60 -27.22
C PRO A 181 26.37 26.56 -26.42
N VAL A 182 27.37 27.26 -26.95
CA VAL A 182 28.66 27.53 -26.32
C VAL A 182 28.49 28.74 -25.40
N GLY A 183 28.82 28.59 -24.11
CA GLY A 183 29.06 29.68 -23.15
C GLY A 183 27.82 30.32 -22.53
N PRO A 184 27.94 30.96 -21.33
CA PRO A 184 29.07 31.81 -20.97
C PRO A 184 29.97 31.29 -19.83
N ALA A 185 31.20 31.76 -19.88
CA ALA A 185 32.28 31.55 -18.93
C ALA A 185 31.87 31.86 -17.48
N LYS A 186 32.20 30.95 -16.57
CA LYS A 186 32.10 31.15 -15.13
C LYS A 186 33.30 32.02 -14.69
N PRO A 187 33.08 33.13 -13.95
CA PRO A 187 34.16 33.99 -13.48
C PRO A 187 35.02 33.28 -12.41
N PRO A 188 36.30 33.68 -12.25
CA PRO A 188 37.21 33.10 -11.27
C PRO A 188 36.74 33.43 -9.85
N GLN A 189 36.29 32.42 -9.11
CA GLN A 189 35.89 32.58 -7.72
C GLN A 189 37.15 32.64 -6.84
N ARG A 190 37.58 33.87 -6.60
CA ARG A 190 38.67 34.25 -5.70
C ARG A 190 38.18 34.17 -4.24
N VAL A 191 38.83 33.28 -3.49
CA VAL A 191 39.21 33.38 -2.06
C VAL A 191 38.22 34.04 -1.09
N ALA A 192 37.61 33.22 -0.21
CA ALA A 192 37.36 33.58 1.18
C ALA A 192 37.33 32.28 2.02
N GLN A 193 38.52 31.84 2.44
CA GLN A 193 38.66 30.85 3.50
C GLN A 193 38.26 31.51 4.82
N GLY A 194 37.05 31.24 5.29
CA GLY A 194 36.64 31.54 6.67
C GLY A 194 37.29 30.58 7.67
N PRO A 195 37.46 31.00 8.93
CA PRO A 195 38.28 30.31 9.91
C PRO A 195 37.73 28.92 10.24
N ARG A 196 38.56 27.91 10.02
CA ARG A 196 38.34 26.54 10.47
C ARG A 196 38.36 26.54 12.01
N PRO A 197 37.34 25.99 12.70
CA PRO A 197 37.47 25.71 14.12
C PRO A 197 38.57 24.66 14.31
N ARG A 198 39.66 25.05 14.96
CA ARG A 198 40.65 24.12 15.52
C ARG A 198 39.92 23.27 16.56
N VAL A 199 39.68 22.01 16.26
CA VAL A 199 39.45 21.00 17.29
C VAL A 199 40.81 20.75 17.94
N ILE A 200 40.98 21.34 19.12
CA ILE A 200 42.07 21.04 20.03
C ILE A 200 41.84 19.58 20.46
N ASN A 201 42.67 18.67 19.95
CA ASN A 201 42.94 17.42 20.65
C ASN A 201 43.62 17.81 21.96
N GLN A 202 42.82 17.86 23.03
CA GLN A 202 43.33 17.83 24.38
C GLN A 202 43.73 16.38 24.65
N ASP A 203 45.04 16.16 24.59
CA ASP A 203 45.70 15.12 25.35
C ASP A 203 45.35 15.36 26.83
N GLY A 204 44.48 14.50 27.34
CA GLY A 204 44.00 14.50 28.70
C GLY A 204 44.14 13.10 29.25
N ASP A 205 45.36 12.81 29.69
CA ASP A 205 45.70 11.72 30.61
C ASP A 205 44.66 11.62 31.73
N GLY A 206 44.08 10.44 31.89
CA GLY A 206 43.04 10.21 32.89
C GLY A 206 42.41 8.84 32.72
N THR A 207 43.21 7.80 32.81
CA THR A 207 42.77 6.42 33.01
C THR A 207 42.15 6.30 34.41
N PRO A 208 40.85 5.97 34.57
CA PRO A 208 40.42 5.23 35.75
C PRO A 208 40.58 3.73 35.50
N PRO A 209 40.98 2.96 36.53
CA PRO A 209 41.26 1.54 36.40
C PRO A 209 40.01 0.76 35.99
N ALA A 210 40.24 -0.23 35.12
CA ALA A 210 39.27 -1.23 34.73
C ALA A 210 38.75 -1.98 35.97
N THR A 211 37.54 -1.63 36.43
CA THR A 211 36.74 -2.51 37.28
C THR A 211 36.28 -3.68 36.43
N THR A 212 37.05 -4.76 36.50
CA THR A 212 36.72 -6.07 35.95
C THR A 212 35.53 -6.61 36.76
N GLY A 213 34.33 -6.26 36.31
CA GLY A 213 33.08 -6.78 36.85
C GLY A 213 32.95 -8.25 36.49
N SER A 214 33.12 -9.10 37.50
CA SER A 214 32.92 -10.54 37.46
C SER A 214 31.67 -10.93 36.70
N ILE A 215 31.86 -11.68 35.62
CA ILE A 215 30.81 -12.42 34.94
C ILE A 215 30.22 -13.40 35.97
N PRO A 216 28.90 -13.38 36.23
CA PRO A 216 28.29 -14.36 37.10
C PRO A 216 28.49 -15.76 36.51
N VAL A 217 29.07 -16.62 37.33
CA VAL A 217 29.24 -18.05 37.09
C VAL A 217 27.91 -18.62 36.57
N PRO A 218 27.91 -19.35 35.44
CA PRO A 218 26.70 -19.98 34.94
C PRO A 218 26.16 -20.95 36.01
N PRO A 219 24.85 -20.90 36.30
CA PRO A 219 24.25 -21.79 37.29
C PRO A 219 24.50 -23.26 36.90
N LYS A 220 24.98 -24.01 37.90
CA LYS A 220 25.19 -25.46 37.88
C LYS A 220 24.00 -26.16 37.19
N PRO A 221 24.24 -27.01 36.18
CA PRO A 221 23.17 -27.75 35.51
C PRO A 221 22.34 -28.52 36.56
N PRO A 222 21.00 -28.38 36.56
CA PRO A 222 20.15 -29.19 37.42
C PRO A 222 20.36 -30.67 37.12
N ALA A 223 20.42 -31.45 38.20
CA ALA A 223 20.64 -32.87 38.21
C ALA A 223 19.68 -33.62 37.27
N ALA A 224 20.25 -34.59 36.55
CA ALA A 224 19.64 -35.79 36.01
C ALA A 224 18.14 -35.68 35.65
N ARG A 225 17.87 -35.32 34.40
CA ARG A 225 16.60 -35.64 33.75
C ARG A 225 16.47 -37.17 33.69
N PRO A 226 15.33 -37.76 34.10
CA PRO A 226 15.10 -39.20 34.01
C PRO A 226 15.36 -39.71 32.60
N GLU A 227 16.05 -40.85 32.50
CA GLU A 227 16.25 -41.61 31.27
C GLU A 227 14.94 -41.71 30.47
N PRO A 228 14.95 -41.37 29.17
CA PRO A 228 13.85 -41.67 28.30
C PRO A 228 13.65 -43.18 28.28
N GLN A 229 12.50 -43.64 28.81
CA GLN A 229 12.04 -44.99 28.62
C GLN A 229 12.08 -45.28 27.12
N THR A 230 12.82 -46.34 26.77
CA THR A 230 12.89 -46.88 25.42
C THR A 230 11.49 -47.34 25.04
N ALA A 231 10.72 -46.45 24.42
CA ALA A 231 9.47 -46.81 23.80
C ALA A 231 9.80 -47.76 22.65
N THR A 232 9.37 -49.01 22.81
CA THR A 232 9.44 -50.05 21.81
C THR A 232 8.96 -49.49 20.47
N PRO A 233 9.75 -49.57 19.38
CA PRO A 233 9.35 -49.04 18.09
C PRO A 233 8.03 -49.69 17.66
N PRO A 234 7.00 -48.91 17.26
CA PRO A 234 5.79 -49.49 16.69
C PRO A 234 6.20 -50.28 15.46
N LYS A 235 5.74 -51.53 15.40
CA LYS A 235 5.90 -52.46 14.28
C LYS A 235 5.45 -51.76 13.00
N VAL A 236 6.42 -51.25 12.24
CA VAL A 236 6.22 -50.62 10.94
C VAL A 236 5.65 -51.71 10.03
N ASN A 237 4.35 -51.64 9.76
CA ASN A 237 3.74 -52.36 8.65
C ASN A 237 4.55 -52.01 7.41
N SER A 238 5.23 -53.00 6.86
CA SER A 238 6.05 -52.86 5.68
C SER A 238 5.24 -52.17 4.59
N PRO A 239 5.71 -51.06 4.01
CA PRO A 239 5.03 -50.43 2.90
C PRO A 239 4.89 -51.47 1.76
N PRO A 240 3.74 -51.54 1.08
CA PRO A 240 3.55 -52.46 -0.03
C PRO A 240 4.69 -52.24 -1.03
N LYS A 241 5.36 -53.33 -1.39
CA LYS A 241 6.43 -53.35 -2.38
C LYS A 241 5.90 -52.68 -3.65
N ILE A 242 6.33 -51.45 -3.90
CA ILE A 242 5.98 -50.74 -5.13
C ILE A 242 6.74 -51.45 -6.25
N THR A 243 6.05 -52.38 -6.90
CA THR A 243 6.50 -52.99 -8.14
C THR A 243 6.39 -51.92 -9.22
N PHE A 244 7.51 -51.28 -9.53
CA PHE A 244 7.64 -50.47 -10.72
C PHE A 244 7.47 -51.42 -11.92
N GLY A 245 6.36 -51.30 -12.63
CA GLY A 245 6.17 -51.97 -13.90
C GLY A 245 7.32 -51.62 -14.86
N ALA A 246 7.55 -52.48 -15.86
CA ALA A 246 8.57 -52.26 -16.87
C ALA A 246 8.51 -50.81 -17.40
N PRO A 247 9.65 -50.11 -17.55
CA PRO A 247 9.66 -48.72 -17.97
C PRO A 247 9.00 -48.61 -19.35
N ILE A 248 7.75 -48.14 -19.37
CA ILE A 248 7.07 -47.78 -20.61
C ILE A 248 7.70 -46.46 -21.04
N VAL A 249 8.71 -46.56 -21.87
CA VAL A 249 9.21 -45.43 -22.67
C VAL A 249 8.06 -45.06 -23.60
N ARG A 250 7.20 -44.13 -23.17
CA ARG A 250 6.35 -43.42 -24.12
C ARG A 250 7.33 -42.62 -24.98
N PRO A 251 7.48 -42.92 -26.29
CA PRO A 251 8.22 -42.04 -27.16
C PRO A 251 7.59 -40.66 -26.96
N ALA A 252 8.42 -39.66 -26.66
CA ALA A 252 8.00 -38.28 -26.69
C ALA A 252 7.57 -38.04 -28.15
N THR A 253 6.27 -38.19 -28.42
CA THR A 253 5.66 -37.77 -29.67
C THR A 253 6.14 -36.36 -29.86
N SER A 254 7.02 -36.18 -30.85
CA SER A 254 7.59 -34.90 -31.23
C SER A 254 6.46 -33.89 -31.16
N ARG A 255 6.54 -32.98 -30.18
CA ARG A 255 5.57 -31.89 -30.03
C ARG A 255 5.58 -31.19 -31.37
N ASP A 256 4.53 -31.42 -32.12
CA ASP A 256 4.21 -30.70 -33.32
C ASP A 256 4.27 -29.22 -32.92
N LEU A 257 5.28 -28.52 -33.43
CA LEU A 257 5.52 -27.10 -33.22
C LEU A 257 4.49 -26.27 -34.01
N THR A 258 3.33 -26.84 -34.31
CA THR A 258 2.15 -26.08 -34.68
C THR A 258 1.93 -25.07 -33.57
N PRO A 259 2.06 -23.76 -33.86
CA PRO A 259 1.81 -22.71 -32.88
C PRO A 259 0.37 -22.86 -32.44
N THR A 260 0.15 -23.64 -31.39
CA THR A 260 -1.17 -23.82 -30.80
C THR A 260 -1.43 -22.48 -30.16
N LEU A 261 -2.20 -21.67 -30.89
CA LEU A 261 -2.67 -20.38 -30.45
C LEU A 261 -3.13 -20.57 -29.00
N PRO A 262 -2.52 -19.87 -28.03
CA PRO A 262 -2.88 -20.06 -26.63
C PRO A 262 -4.40 -19.92 -26.53
N PRO A 263 -5.09 -20.85 -25.85
CA PRO A 263 -6.53 -20.81 -25.74
C PRO A 263 -6.95 -19.40 -25.30
N PRO A 264 -8.00 -18.81 -25.91
CA PRO A 264 -8.42 -17.46 -25.61
C PRO A 264 -8.58 -17.33 -24.10
N ILE A 265 -7.80 -16.42 -23.50
CA ILE A 265 -7.83 -16.16 -22.07
C ILE A 265 -9.28 -15.78 -21.74
N ALA A 266 -9.96 -16.60 -20.94
CA ALA A 266 -11.35 -16.35 -20.61
C ALA A 266 -11.49 -14.93 -20.03
N ASP A 267 -12.48 -14.18 -20.51
CA ASP A 267 -12.74 -12.77 -20.16
C ASP A 267 -12.98 -12.54 -18.65
N ASN A 268 -13.11 -13.62 -17.88
CA ASN A 268 -13.36 -13.62 -16.44
C ASN A 268 -12.17 -14.12 -15.60
N SER A 269 -10.96 -14.14 -16.16
CA SER A 269 -9.76 -14.50 -15.40
C SER A 269 -9.50 -13.51 -14.25
N ALA A 270 -9.21 -14.04 -13.06
CA ALA A 270 -8.91 -13.26 -11.87
C ALA A 270 -7.41 -12.91 -11.82
N ALA A 271 -7.08 -11.83 -11.11
CA ALA A 271 -5.72 -11.40 -10.83
C ALA A 271 -5.59 -10.95 -9.38
N ILE A 272 -4.37 -10.98 -8.86
CA ILE A 272 -4.04 -10.33 -7.59
C ILE A 272 -3.29 -9.02 -7.84
N THR A 273 -3.61 -7.97 -7.09
CA THR A 273 -2.91 -6.69 -7.07
C THR A 273 -1.89 -6.72 -5.94
N LEU A 274 -0.61 -6.53 -6.27
CA LEU A 274 0.51 -6.66 -5.33
C LEU A 274 1.06 -5.31 -4.87
N SER A 275 1.17 -4.33 -5.76
CA SER A 275 1.73 -3.01 -5.43
C SER A 275 1.18 -1.91 -6.32
N ARG A 276 1.39 -0.66 -5.92
CA ARG A 276 1.13 0.54 -6.73
C ARG A 276 2.39 1.38 -6.83
N ALA A 277 2.63 2.01 -7.97
CA ALA A 277 3.74 2.95 -8.18
C ALA A 277 3.32 4.06 -9.16
N SER A 278 4.03 5.20 -9.13
CA SER A 278 3.80 6.32 -10.06
C SER A 278 4.44 6.09 -11.44
N THR A 279 5.35 5.12 -11.56
CA THR A 279 6.06 4.79 -12.80
C THR A 279 6.08 3.28 -13.05
N ILE A 280 6.22 2.89 -14.32
CA ILE A 280 6.30 1.48 -14.72
C ILE A 280 7.58 0.81 -14.20
N ASP A 281 8.71 1.53 -14.20
CA ASP A 281 9.98 0.99 -13.69
C ASP A 281 9.91 0.68 -12.19
N GLY A 282 9.17 1.50 -11.42
CA GLY A 282 8.90 1.21 -10.01
C GLY A 282 8.16 -0.12 -9.81
N LEU A 283 7.24 -0.48 -10.72
CA LEU A 283 6.56 -1.78 -10.69
C LEU A 283 7.49 -2.93 -11.10
N ARG A 284 8.43 -2.71 -12.02
CA ARG A 284 9.39 -3.74 -12.42
C ARG A 284 10.33 -4.10 -11.27
N VAL A 285 10.83 -3.08 -10.55
CA VAL A 285 11.65 -3.29 -9.35
C VAL A 285 10.85 -4.00 -8.25
N SER A 286 9.59 -3.59 -8.01
CA SER A 286 8.77 -4.26 -6.99
C SER A 286 8.45 -5.70 -7.36
N TRP A 287 8.18 -6.01 -8.63
CA TRP A 287 7.98 -7.39 -9.10
C TRP A 287 9.23 -8.25 -8.90
N GLN A 288 10.42 -7.77 -9.29
CA GLN A 288 11.66 -8.51 -9.09
C GLN A 288 11.93 -8.82 -7.61
N ALA A 289 11.73 -7.83 -6.74
CA ALA A 289 11.89 -8.03 -5.30
C ALA A 289 10.91 -9.09 -4.75
N LEU A 290 9.64 -9.03 -5.17
CA LEU A 290 8.61 -9.99 -4.75
C LEU A 290 8.87 -11.40 -5.30
N ALA A 291 9.22 -11.52 -6.59
CA ALA A 291 9.50 -12.80 -7.23
C ALA A 291 10.73 -13.48 -6.64
N ASN A 292 11.77 -12.71 -6.30
CA ASN A 292 12.96 -13.23 -5.63
C ASN A 292 12.65 -13.73 -4.20
N LYS A 293 11.76 -13.04 -3.48
CA LYS A 293 11.38 -13.40 -2.11
C LYS A 293 10.39 -14.57 -2.06
N HIS A 294 9.50 -14.68 -3.05
CA HIS A 294 8.43 -15.69 -3.09
C HIS A 294 8.41 -16.46 -4.42
N PRO A 295 9.50 -17.17 -4.78
CA PRO A 295 9.61 -17.83 -6.08
C PRO A 295 8.57 -18.94 -6.26
N THR A 296 8.20 -19.63 -5.18
CA THR A 296 7.20 -20.71 -5.20
C THR A 296 5.78 -20.21 -5.43
N LEU A 297 5.44 -19.01 -4.95
CA LEU A 297 4.11 -18.43 -5.10
C LEU A 297 3.96 -17.65 -6.41
N LEU A 298 5.00 -16.92 -6.84
CA LEU A 298 4.92 -16.00 -7.97
C LEU A 298 5.57 -16.52 -9.26
N GLY A 299 6.41 -17.57 -9.20
CA GLY A 299 7.24 -18.00 -10.32
C GLY A 299 6.49 -18.49 -11.57
N GLY A 300 5.22 -18.90 -11.42
CA GLY A 300 4.36 -19.27 -12.54
C GLY A 300 3.39 -18.18 -13.00
N LEU A 301 3.37 -17.03 -12.32
CA LEU A 301 2.42 -15.95 -12.61
C LEU A 301 3.07 -14.91 -13.52
N GLN A 302 2.28 -14.39 -14.45
CA GLN A 302 2.73 -13.34 -15.35
C GLN A 302 2.49 -11.97 -14.70
N PRO A 303 3.52 -11.11 -14.63
CA PRO A 303 3.34 -9.73 -14.20
C PRO A 303 2.65 -8.91 -15.29
N ARG A 304 1.64 -8.16 -14.89
CA ARG A 304 0.95 -7.17 -15.72
C ARG A 304 0.82 -5.86 -14.98
N TYR A 305 0.61 -4.77 -15.72
CA TYR A 305 0.29 -3.48 -15.14
C TYR A 305 -1.01 -2.92 -15.71
N ALA A 306 -1.77 -2.24 -14.84
CA ALA A 306 -2.93 -1.46 -15.25
C ALA A 306 -2.79 -0.03 -14.73
N ARG A 307 -3.27 0.94 -15.49
CA ARG A 307 -3.29 2.36 -15.10
C ARG A 307 -4.56 2.64 -14.30
N GLU A 308 -4.42 3.26 -13.14
CA GLU A 308 -5.54 3.71 -12.32
C GLU A 308 -5.93 5.15 -12.67
N ALA A 309 -7.17 5.53 -12.35
CA ALA A 309 -7.58 6.92 -12.35
C ALA A 309 -6.74 7.69 -11.32
N GLY A 310 -5.99 8.69 -11.77
CA GLY A 310 -4.99 9.40 -10.94
C GLY A 310 -3.55 9.23 -11.41
N GLY A 311 -3.30 8.46 -12.47
CA GLY A 311 -1.98 8.35 -13.09
C GLY A 311 -1.02 7.39 -12.38
N THR A 312 -1.46 6.72 -11.33
CA THR A 312 -0.74 5.62 -10.70
C THR A 312 -0.90 4.33 -11.52
N PHE A 313 0.09 3.45 -11.42
CA PHE A 313 0.07 2.12 -12.01
C PHE A 313 -0.06 1.08 -10.90
N ARG A 314 -0.83 0.03 -11.15
CA ARG A 314 -0.97 -1.14 -10.27
C ARG A 314 -0.26 -2.34 -10.89
N LEU A 315 0.48 -3.09 -10.06
CA LEU A 315 1.08 -4.37 -10.42
C LEU A 315 0.08 -5.48 -10.17
N LEU A 316 -0.22 -6.24 -11.22
CA LEU A 316 -1.13 -7.37 -11.23
C LEU A 316 -0.32 -8.65 -11.50
N ALA A 317 -0.67 -9.74 -10.82
CA ALA A 317 -0.15 -11.08 -11.10
C ALA A 317 -1.31 -12.03 -11.43
N GLY A 318 -1.15 -12.82 -12.48
CA GLY A 318 -2.18 -13.76 -12.99
C GLY A 318 -1.72 -14.43 -14.29
N PRO A 319 -2.60 -15.07 -15.07
CA PRO A 319 -4.05 -15.22 -14.88
C PRO A 319 -4.40 -16.35 -13.90
N PHE A 320 -5.42 -16.14 -13.09
CA PHE A 320 -6.05 -17.21 -12.30
C PHE A 320 -7.33 -17.68 -12.99
N GLY A 321 -7.51 -19.01 -13.05
CA GLY A 321 -8.73 -19.62 -13.60
C GLY A 321 -9.95 -19.43 -12.72
N ASP A 322 -9.76 -19.20 -11.42
CA ASP A 322 -10.84 -18.96 -10.45
C ASP A 322 -10.43 -17.93 -9.40
N ARG A 323 -11.41 -17.20 -8.87
CA ARG A 323 -11.25 -16.19 -7.83
C ARG A 323 -10.81 -16.80 -6.50
N ALA A 324 -11.25 -18.02 -6.17
CA ALA A 324 -10.84 -18.67 -4.93
C ALA A 324 -9.34 -19.02 -4.94
N ALA A 325 -8.79 -19.37 -6.11
CA ALA A 325 -7.35 -19.61 -6.25
C ALA A 325 -6.53 -18.33 -6.00
N ALA A 326 -7.00 -17.19 -6.54
CA ALA A 326 -6.39 -15.89 -6.28
C ALA A 326 -6.45 -15.51 -4.79
N ASP A 327 -7.57 -15.79 -4.12
CA ASP A 327 -7.76 -15.48 -2.68
C ASP A 327 -6.82 -16.29 -1.76
N ARG A 328 -6.63 -17.58 -2.04
CA ARG A 328 -5.70 -18.44 -1.29
C ARG A 328 -4.26 -17.91 -1.41
N LEU A 329 -3.84 -17.56 -2.63
CA LEU A 329 -2.49 -17.02 -2.84
C LEU A 329 -2.31 -15.64 -2.20
N CYS A 330 -3.37 -14.82 -2.26
CA CYS A 330 -3.39 -13.52 -1.61
C CYS A 330 -3.27 -13.62 -0.09
N SER A 331 -3.95 -14.61 0.51
CA SER A 331 -3.87 -14.89 1.94
C SER A 331 -2.48 -15.36 2.36
N ALA A 332 -1.83 -16.22 1.57
CA ALA A 332 -0.45 -16.64 1.82
C ALA A 332 0.53 -15.44 1.80
N LEU A 333 0.40 -14.55 0.82
CA LEU A 333 1.23 -13.35 0.73
C LEU A 333 1.02 -12.37 1.90
N ARG A 334 -0.20 -12.26 2.43
CA ARG A 334 -0.47 -11.40 3.60
C ARG A 334 0.20 -11.90 4.87
N ILE A 335 0.34 -13.21 5.05
CA ILE A 335 1.09 -13.78 6.18
C ILE A 335 2.55 -13.30 6.15
N ASP A 336 3.12 -13.12 4.95
CA ASP A 336 4.46 -12.59 4.73
C ASP A 336 4.54 -11.04 4.72
N ASN A 337 3.48 -10.37 5.18
CA ASN A 337 3.31 -8.91 5.19
C ASN A 337 3.36 -8.25 3.81
N VAL A 338 2.99 -8.98 2.75
CA VAL A 338 2.85 -8.41 1.40
C VAL A 338 1.41 -7.91 1.19
N PRO A 339 1.20 -6.62 0.87
CA PRO A 339 -0.15 -6.12 0.59
C PRO A 339 -0.70 -6.81 -0.66
N CYS A 340 -1.89 -7.39 -0.53
CA CYS A 340 -2.52 -8.10 -1.64
C CYS A 340 -4.04 -7.83 -1.70
N GLY A 341 -4.53 -7.48 -2.89
CA GLY A 341 -5.94 -7.38 -3.24
C GLY A 341 -6.31 -8.27 -4.42
N ILE A 342 -7.59 -8.59 -4.61
CA ILE A 342 -8.07 -9.41 -5.74
C ILE A 342 -8.82 -8.51 -6.72
N GLY A 343 -8.56 -8.69 -8.01
CA GLY A 343 -9.19 -7.94 -9.09
C GLY A 343 -9.38 -8.78 -10.35
N LYS A 344 -9.82 -8.13 -11.42
CA LYS A 344 -9.89 -8.74 -12.76
C LYS A 344 -8.50 -8.73 -13.40
N PHE A 345 -8.17 -9.77 -14.16
CA PHE A 345 -6.93 -9.83 -14.93
C PHE A 345 -7.06 -8.93 -16.16
N THR A 346 -6.44 -7.76 -16.08
CA THR A 346 -6.45 -6.73 -17.13
C THR A 346 -5.08 -6.09 -17.29
N GLY A 347 -4.94 -5.18 -18.26
CA GLY A 347 -3.73 -4.41 -18.46
C GLY A 347 -2.69 -5.07 -19.38
N ASN A 348 -1.57 -4.39 -19.55
CA ASN A 348 -0.49 -4.80 -20.45
C ASN A 348 0.57 -5.63 -19.70
N ALA A 349 1.37 -6.40 -20.44
CA ALA A 349 2.53 -7.09 -19.87
C ALA A 349 3.59 -6.08 -19.39
N LEU A 350 4.22 -6.38 -18.25
CA LEU A 350 5.24 -5.53 -17.60
C LEU A 350 6.65 -5.69 -18.20
#